data_AF-A0A8C3FFG7-F1
#
_entry.id   AF-A0A8C3FFG7-F1
#
_cell.length_a   1.000
_cell.length_b   1.000
_cell.length_c   1.000
_cell.angle_alpha   90.00
_cell.angle_beta   90.00
_cell.angle_gamma   90.00
#
_symmetry.space_group_name_H-M   'P 1'
#
loop_
_entity.id
_entity.type
_entity.pdbx_description
1 polymer ?
#
loop_
_entity_poly.entity_id
_entity_poly.type
_entity_poly.pdbx_seq_one_letter_code
_entity_poly.pdbx_strand_id
1 'polypeptide(L)'
;MCSSPEQTFFQANDSHEAAMAMTEDGVSRRLSATNKTYFYFTTASLTVCLVFALATIMVLIVQRKGLAPPEDGITAPSTGNELKVVFTTLQNASFMKAAAYMTVSKPINSPKLKWTNNHILQDITYNSKGDPVIQTPGLYLVYCNLHFHLTNFSSNTIYLKMELLVNNITNRQTLLTPCSNTNRQTIFNPCASVTDNNRIYQELSIFHLVNLDADDWLSVKTEQYEYLDLDFLPNDNILTVLRYSDKSKECADCFV
;
A
#
# COMPACT_ATOMS: atom_id res chain seq x y z
N MET A 1 52.57 -72.33 -68.59
CA MET A 1 53.66 -71.45 -69.08
C MET A 1 53.03 -70.15 -69.52
N CYS A 2 53.58 -69.02 -69.05
CA CYS A 2 53.54 -67.68 -69.67
C CYS A 2 52.15 -67.00 -69.84
N SER A 3 51.96 -65.69 -69.74
CA SER A 3 52.76 -64.51 -69.36
C SER A 3 51.82 -63.29 -69.30
N SER A 4 52.22 -62.28 -68.54
CA SER A 4 51.67 -60.90 -68.44
C SER A 4 51.82 -60.10 -69.77
N PRO A 5 51.12 -58.96 -69.98
CA PRO A 5 51.59 -57.66 -69.46
C PRO A 5 50.54 -56.57 -69.06
N GLU A 6 51.04 -55.65 -68.21
CA GLU A 6 50.91 -54.18 -68.06
C GLU A 6 49.65 -53.37 -67.63
N GLN A 7 49.97 -52.37 -66.77
CA GLN A 7 49.19 -51.38 -66.00
C GLN A 7 48.65 -50.21 -66.87
N THR A 8 47.62 -49.42 -66.51
CA THR A 8 47.62 -48.27 -65.55
C THR A 8 46.19 -47.64 -65.56
N PHE A 9 45.48 -47.48 -64.42
CA PHE A 9 45.33 -46.33 -63.48
C PHE A 9 44.11 -45.39 -63.73
N PHE A 10 43.41 -45.03 -62.63
CA PHE A 10 42.31 -44.03 -62.42
C PHE A 10 40.89 -44.44 -62.87
N GLN A 11 39.77 -44.17 -62.16
CA GLN A 11 39.45 -43.49 -60.89
C GLN A 11 38.02 -43.92 -60.46
N ALA A 12 37.81 -43.91 -59.14
CA ALA A 12 36.64 -44.26 -58.33
C ALA A 12 35.23 -44.24 -58.95
N ASN A 13 34.41 -45.23 -58.55
CA ASN A 13 32.99 -45.01 -58.30
C ASN A 13 32.53 -45.88 -57.12
N ASP A 14 32.49 -45.28 -55.93
CA ASP A 14 32.04 -45.91 -54.69
C ASP A 14 30.51 -45.76 -54.57
N SER A 15 29.81 -46.89 -54.66
CA SER A 15 28.37 -47.01 -54.42
C SER A 15 28.08 -47.13 -52.92
N HIS A 16 28.18 -46.01 -52.20
CA HIS A 16 27.63 -45.86 -50.84
C HIS A 16 26.73 -44.61 -50.72
N GLU A 17 26.00 -44.33 -51.79
CA GLU A 17 25.11 -43.17 -51.95
C GLU A 17 23.64 -43.60 -51.86
N ALA A 18 23.15 -43.93 -50.66
CA ALA A 18 21.72 -43.99 -50.35
C ALA A 18 21.44 -44.20 -48.86
N ALA A 19 21.91 -43.32 -47.96
CA ALA A 19 21.35 -43.30 -46.59
C ALA A 19 21.71 -42.09 -45.71
N MET A 20 22.69 -41.26 -46.07
CA MET A 20 23.16 -40.16 -45.20
C MET A 20 23.09 -38.78 -45.85
N ALA A 21 21.92 -38.44 -46.39
CA ALA A 21 21.61 -37.07 -46.81
C ALA A 21 20.14 -36.71 -46.53
N MET A 22 19.66 -36.93 -45.30
CA MET A 22 18.58 -36.06 -44.78
C MET A 22 19.26 -34.81 -44.23
N THR A 23 19.25 -33.78 -45.05
CA THR A 23 19.81 -32.46 -44.80
C THR A 23 19.21 -31.81 -43.55
N GLU A 24 20.08 -31.21 -42.72
CA GLU A 24 19.75 -30.33 -41.58
C GLU A 24 18.73 -29.22 -41.94
N ASP A 25 18.63 -28.87 -43.23
CA ASP A 25 17.64 -27.93 -43.77
C ASP A 25 16.17 -28.33 -43.53
N GLY A 26 15.88 -29.63 -43.47
CA GLY A 26 14.52 -30.12 -43.22
C GLY A 26 14.05 -29.89 -41.78
N VAL A 27 14.97 -30.05 -40.81
CA VAL A 27 14.68 -29.92 -39.37
C VAL A 27 14.61 -28.44 -38.96
N SER A 28 15.50 -27.61 -39.49
CA SER A 28 15.52 -26.16 -39.24
C SER A 28 14.25 -25.44 -39.75
N ARG A 29 13.77 -25.78 -40.97
CA ARG A 29 12.53 -25.21 -41.51
C ARG A 29 11.29 -25.58 -40.70
N ARG A 30 11.21 -26.81 -40.19
CA ARG A 30 10.04 -27.30 -39.44
C ARG A 30 9.92 -26.66 -38.05
N LEU A 31 11.05 -26.42 -37.38
CA LEU A 31 11.11 -25.67 -36.11
C LEU A 31 10.84 -24.17 -36.30
N SER A 32 11.33 -23.57 -37.39
CA SER A 32 11.07 -22.15 -37.70
C SER A 32 9.58 -21.87 -38.02
N ALA A 33 8.91 -22.79 -38.74
CA ALA A 33 7.49 -22.66 -39.05
C ALA A 33 6.59 -22.82 -37.81
N THR A 34 6.92 -23.77 -36.93
CA THR A 34 6.15 -24.03 -35.70
C THR A 34 6.27 -22.89 -34.68
N ASN A 35 7.45 -22.28 -34.57
CA ASN A 35 7.68 -21.11 -33.70
C ASN A 35 6.96 -19.85 -34.20
N LYS A 36 6.93 -19.62 -35.52
CA LYS A 36 6.19 -18.49 -36.11
C LYS A 36 4.69 -18.58 -35.84
N THR A 37 4.09 -19.76 -36.00
CA THR A 37 2.66 -19.94 -35.73
C THR A 37 2.32 -19.73 -34.25
N TYR A 38 3.16 -20.23 -33.33
CA TYR A 38 2.98 -19.98 -31.90
C TYR A 38 3.13 -18.49 -31.54
N PHE A 39 4.09 -17.80 -32.17
CA PHE A 39 4.28 -16.36 -32.00
C PHE A 39 3.07 -15.56 -32.53
N TYR A 40 2.53 -15.89 -33.69
CA TYR A 40 1.32 -15.23 -34.21
C TYR A 40 0.09 -15.54 -33.37
N PHE A 41 -0.05 -16.78 -32.89
CA PHE A 41 -1.18 -17.18 -32.04
C PHE A 41 -1.14 -16.48 -30.67
N THR A 42 0.03 -16.42 -30.03
CA THR A 42 0.21 -15.68 -28.77
C THR A 42 0.01 -14.18 -28.95
N THR A 43 0.53 -13.60 -30.03
CA THR A 43 0.33 -12.18 -30.35
C THR A 43 -1.16 -11.88 -30.61
N ALA A 44 -1.86 -12.72 -31.36
CA ALA A 44 -3.29 -12.56 -31.62
C ALA A 44 -4.11 -12.71 -30.33
N SER A 45 -3.81 -13.71 -29.50
CA SER A 45 -4.46 -13.92 -28.22
C SER A 45 -4.26 -12.75 -27.25
N LEU A 46 -3.02 -12.26 -27.13
CA LEU A 46 -2.71 -11.07 -26.32
C LEU A 46 -3.46 -9.83 -26.80
N THR A 47 -3.57 -9.65 -28.12
CA THR A 47 -4.30 -8.52 -28.71
C THR A 47 -5.79 -8.60 -28.38
N VAL A 48 -6.40 -9.78 -28.48
CA VAL A 48 -7.81 -10.00 -28.11
C VAL A 48 -8.04 -9.76 -26.61
N CYS A 49 -7.15 -10.28 -25.75
CA CYS A 49 -7.22 -10.06 -24.31
C CYS A 49 -7.09 -8.57 -23.95
N LEU A 50 -6.21 -7.83 -24.63
CA LEU A 50 -6.05 -6.40 -24.44
C LEU A 50 -7.33 -5.64 -24.82
N VAL A 51 -7.94 -5.98 -25.96
CA VAL A 51 -9.20 -5.36 -26.40
C VAL A 51 -10.33 -5.65 -25.40
N PHE A 52 -10.44 -6.89 -24.90
CA PHE A 52 -11.41 -7.23 -23.88
C PHE A 52 -11.17 -6.48 -22.57
N ALA A 53 -9.92 -6.37 -22.12
CA ALA A 53 -9.57 -5.61 -20.92
C ALA A 53 -9.88 -4.12 -21.07
N LEU A 54 -9.59 -3.53 -22.22
CA LEU A 54 -9.94 -2.13 -22.50
C LEU A 54 -11.45 -1.94 -22.56
N ALA A 55 -12.19 -2.88 -23.16
CA ALA A 55 -13.64 -2.84 -23.21
C ALA A 55 -14.26 -2.95 -21.81
N THR A 56 -13.78 -3.86 -20.95
CA THR A 56 -14.27 -3.98 -19.57
C THR A 56 -13.92 -2.75 -18.75
N ILE A 57 -12.71 -2.19 -18.89
CA ILE A 57 -12.34 -0.92 -18.25
C ILE A 57 -13.25 0.21 -18.74
N MET A 58 -13.53 0.32 -20.03
CA MET A 58 -14.46 1.32 -20.57
C MET A 58 -15.87 1.14 -20.03
N VAL A 59 -16.38 -0.09 -19.94
CA VAL A 59 -17.68 -0.37 -19.33
C VAL A 59 -17.69 0.00 -17.85
N LEU A 60 -16.65 -0.31 -17.10
CA LEU A 60 -16.52 0.08 -15.70
C LEU A 60 -16.45 1.60 -15.53
N ILE A 61 -15.76 2.32 -16.43
CA ILE A 61 -15.73 3.79 -16.44
C ILE A 61 -17.12 4.36 -16.77
N VAL A 62 -17.83 3.79 -17.75
CA VAL A 62 -19.18 4.24 -18.13
C VAL A 62 -20.20 3.94 -17.02
N GLN A 63 -20.14 2.78 -16.38
CA GLN A 63 -20.96 2.45 -15.21
C GLN A 63 -20.65 3.38 -14.03
N ARG A 64 -19.37 3.71 -13.82
CA ARG A 64 -18.96 4.70 -12.81
C ARG A 64 -19.46 6.11 -13.16
N LYS A 65 -19.49 6.50 -14.44
CA LYS A 65 -20.02 7.79 -14.90
C LYS A 65 -21.54 7.87 -14.89
N GLY A 66 -22.25 6.75 -15.06
CA GLY A 66 -23.72 6.69 -15.01
C GLY A 66 -24.31 6.82 -13.59
N LEU A 67 -23.47 6.71 -12.56
CA LEU A 67 -23.84 6.87 -11.14
C LEU A 67 -23.39 8.21 -10.53
N ALA A 68 -22.72 9.07 -11.30
CA ALA A 68 -22.30 10.40 -10.86
C ALA A 68 -23.24 11.48 -11.46
N PRO A 69 -23.74 12.45 -10.67
CA PRO A 69 -24.36 13.64 -11.24
C PRO A 69 -23.30 14.46 -12.01
N PRO A 70 -23.71 15.37 -12.93
CA PRO A 70 -22.81 16.00 -13.87
C PRO A 70 -21.74 16.83 -13.16
N GLU A 71 -20.48 16.58 -13.48
CA GLU A 71 -19.32 17.38 -13.09
C GLU A 71 -19.37 18.73 -13.83
N ASP A 72 -19.81 19.77 -13.14
CA ASP A 72 -19.43 21.14 -13.51
C ASP A 72 -17.97 21.36 -13.13
N GLY A 73 -17.19 21.85 -14.08
CA GLY A 73 -15.74 21.95 -14.01
C GLY A 73 -15.23 22.70 -12.78
N ILE A 74 -14.30 22.06 -12.05
CA ILE A 74 -13.60 22.69 -10.95
C ILE A 74 -12.10 22.66 -11.23
N THR A 75 -11.58 23.86 -11.41
CA THR A 75 -10.18 24.28 -11.34
C THR A 75 -9.45 23.56 -10.21
N ALA A 76 -8.29 22.98 -10.53
CA ALA A 76 -7.43 22.30 -9.59
C ALA A 76 -7.14 23.18 -8.36
N PRO A 77 -7.42 22.73 -7.13
CA PRO A 77 -7.05 23.50 -5.96
C PRO A 77 -5.83 22.89 -5.26
N SER A 78 -5.06 23.80 -4.66
CA SER A 78 -3.88 23.66 -3.80
C SER A 78 -3.92 22.47 -2.81
N THR A 79 -2.76 21.90 -2.51
CA THR A 79 -2.41 20.65 -1.80
C THR A 79 -3.07 20.31 -0.43
N GLY A 80 -4.20 20.91 -0.04
CA GLY A 80 -4.94 20.60 1.21
C GLY A 80 -6.28 19.87 1.03
N ASN A 81 -6.63 19.48 -0.21
CA ASN A 81 -8.02 19.14 -0.55
C ASN A 81 -8.24 17.64 -0.76
N GLU A 82 -7.18 16.88 -1.02
CA GLU A 82 -7.30 15.48 -1.40
C GLU A 82 -7.84 14.62 -0.27
N LEU A 83 -7.38 14.83 0.97
CA LEU A 83 -7.92 14.13 2.14
C LEU A 83 -9.38 14.49 2.37
N LYS A 84 -9.75 15.77 2.25
CA LYS A 84 -11.15 16.20 2.36
C LYS A 84 -12.01 15.55 1.28
N VAL A 85 -11.52 15.46 0.05
CA VAL A 85 -12.20 14.80 -1.08
C VAL A 85 -12.34 13.31 -0.84
N VAL A 86 -11.28 12.62 -0.41
CA VAL A 86 -11.31 11.19 -0.05
C VAL A 86 -12.29 10.96 1.09
N PHE A 87 -12.26 11.76 2.15
CA PHE A 87 -13.21 11.66 3.26
C PHE A 87 -14.63 11.98 2.85
N THR A 88 -14.90 13.00 2.03
CA THR A 88 -16.26 13.25 1.49
C THR A 88 -16.71 12.11 0.59
N THR A 89 -15.80 11.48 -0.16
CA THR A 89 -16.10 10.31 -0.98
C THR A 89 -16.43 9.10 -0.10
N LEU A 90 -15.71 8.92 1.01
CA LEU A 90 -15.97 7.88 2.01
C LEU A 90 -17.30 8.12 2.76
N GLN A 91 -17.61 9.37 3.14
CA GLN A 91 -18.88 9.76 3.77
C GLN A 91 -20.08 9.55 2.84
N ASN A 92 -19.93 9.91 1.56
CA ASN A 92 -20.99 9.74 0.57
C ASN A 92 -21.18 8.27 0.17
N ALA A 93 -20.25 7.40 0.54
CA ALA A 93 -20.40 5.99 0.32
C ALA A 93 -21.39 5.40 1.35
N SER A 94 -22.51 4.89 0.84
CA SER A 94 -23.63 4.28 1.58
C SER A 94 -23.24 3.19 2.61
N PHE A 95 -21.99 2.73 2.63
CA PHE A 95 -21.49 1.77 3.61
C PHE A 95 -21.00 2.39 4.93
N MET A 96 -20.72 3.70 4.99
CA MET A 96 -20.19 4.34 6.20
C MET A 96 -21.29 4.83 7.12
N LYS A 97 -21.68 3.96 8.06
CA LYS A 97 -22.68 4.30 9.08
C LYS A 97 -22.08 5.02 10.29
N ALA A 98 -20.82 4.76 10.60
CA ALA A 98 -20.11 5.39 11.71
C ALA A 98 -18.68 5.78 11.29
N ALA A 99 -18.30 7.03 11.53
CA ALA A 99 -17.00 7.58 11.15
C ALA A 99 -16.62 8.76 12.07
N ALA A 100 -15.33 8.85 12.40
CA ALA A 100 -14.74 9.98 13.09
C ALA A 100 -13.41 10.34 12.46
N TYR A 101 -13.16 11.64 12.30
CA TYR A 101 -11.86 12.20 11.94
C TYR A 101 -11.57 13.30 12.94
N MET A 102 -10.42 13.21 13.61
CA MET A 102 -10.08 14.06 14.74
C MET A 102 -8.63 14.47 14.65
N THR A 103 -8.34 15.70 15.09
CA THR A 103 -6.97 16.21 15.25
C THR A 103 -6.61 16.23 16.72
N VAL A 104 -5.33 16.06 17.02
CA VAL A 104 -4.84 16.12 18.40
C VAL A 104 -5.02 17.54 18.97
N SER A 105 -5.48 17.62 20.20
CA SER A 105 -5.47 18.86 20.98
C SER A 105 -4.08 19.08 21.57
N LYS A 106 -3.70 20.34 21.82
CA LYS A 106 -2.45 20.68 22.49
C LYS A 106 -2.29 19.86 23.79
N PRO A 107 -1.25 19.00 23.92
CA PRO A 107 -1.02 18.21 25.12
C PRO A 107 -0.79 19.10 26.34
N ILE A 108 -1.30 18.68 27.50
CA ILE A 108 -1.06 19.35 28.79
C ILE A 108 -0.46 18.31 29.73
N ASN A 109 0.88 18.24 29.76
CA ASN A 109 1.68 17.41 30.67
C ASN A 109 1.18 15.96 30.83
N SER A 110 0.71 15.35 29.74
CA SER A 110 0.06 14.04 29.77
C SER A 110 0.42 13.24 28.53
N PRO A 111 0.86 11.99 28.68
CA PRO A 111 1.14 11.10 27.56
C PRO A 111 -0.13 10.65 26.83
N LYS A 112 -1.27 10.69 27.51
CA LYS A 112 -2.57 10.44 26.87
C LYS A 112 -2.98 11.65 26.04
N LEU A 113 -3.17 11.42 24.75
CA LEU A 113 -3.59 12.43 23.79
C LEU A 113 -5.09 12.73 23.94
N LYS A 114 -5.44 13.98 23.66
CA LYS A 114 -6.83 14.46 23.59
C LYS A 114 -7.15 14.85 22.17
N TRP A 115 -8.41 14.76 21.79
CA TRP A 115 -8.87 14.93 20.42
C TRP A 115 -9.83 16.10 20.31
N THR A 116 -9.70 16.89 19.25
CA THR A 116 -10.71 17.90 18.89
C THR A 116 -11.75 17.28 17.97
N ASN A 117 -12.99 17.73 18.10
CA ASN A 117 -14.14 17.27 17.33
C ASN A 117 -14.45 18.19 16.12
N ASN A 118 -13.48 18.99 15.69
CA ASN A 118 -13.70 20.09 14.72
C ASN A 118 -13.97 19.60 13.29
N HIS A 119 -14.01 18.29 13.06
CA HIS A 119 -14.16 17.71 11.73
C HIS A 119 -15.38 16.80 11.64
N ILE A 120 -15.19 15.48 11.62
CA ILE A 120 -16.25 14.52 11.30
C ILE A 120 -16.56 13.69 12.54
N LEU A 121 -17.84 13.61 12.88
CA LEU A 121 -18.34 12.73 13.93
C LEU A 121 -19.73 12.21 13.54
N GLN A 122 -19.80 10.96 13.10
CA GLN A 122 -21.03 10.28 12.70
C GLN A 122 -21.13 8.96 13.46
N ASP A 123 -22.18 8.79 14.24
CA ASP A 123 -22.45 7.57 15.06
C ASP A 123 -21.25 7.13 15.93
N ILE A 124 -20.45 8.10 16.36
CA ILE A 124 -19.36 7.99 17.33
C ILE A 124 -19.56 9.16 18.30
N THR A 125 -19.40 8.96 19.60
CA THR A 125 -19.53 10.04 20.60
C THR A 125 -18.24 10.21 21.38
N TYR A 126 -18.24 11.03 22.44
CA TYR A 126 -17.10 11.19 23.32
C TYR A 126 -17.45 10.87 24.77
N ASN A 127 -16.53 10.23 25.48
CA ASN A 127 -16.62 10.12 26.93
C ASN A 127 -16.20 11.45 27.61
N SER A 128 -16.35 11.52 28.93
CA SER A 128 -15.96 12.70 29.73
C SER A 128 -14.48 13.06 29.66
N LYS A 129 -13.63 12.15 29.17
CA LYS A 129 -12.19 12.36 28.97
C LYS A 129 -11.84 12.82 27.55
N GLY A 130 -12.83 12.91 26.65
CA GLY A 130 -12.64 13.29 25.24
C GLY A 130 -12.15 12.14 24.36
N ASP A 131 -12.34 10.89 24.78
CA ASP A 131 -12.05 9.72 23.94
C ASP A 131 -13.26 9.36 23.07
N PRO A 132 -13.07 9.00 21.79
CA PRO A 132 -14.14 8.51 20.93
C PRO A 132 -14.74 7.20 21.48
N VAL A 133 -16.07 7.13 21.50
CA VAL A 133 -16.87 6.00 22.00
C VAL A 133 -17.73 5.45 20.87
N ILE A 134 -17.61 4.15 20.64
CA ILE A 134 -18.36 3.41 19.63
C ILE A 134 -19.83 3.30 20.05
N GLN A 135 -20.74 3.67 19.15
CA GLN A 135 -22.19 3.54 19.40
C GLN A 135 -22.75 2.23 18.84
N THR A 136 -22.25 1.79 17.69
CA THR A 136 -22.74 0.58 17.02
C THR A 136 -21.64 -0.48 16.85
N PRO A 137 -21.85 -1.75 17.24
CA PRO A 137 -20.85 -2.81 17.10
C PRO A 137 -20.45 -3.09 15.66
N GLY A 138 -19.18 -3.38 15.41
CA GLY A 138 -18.70 -3.69 14.06
C GLY A 138 -17.21 -3.90 13.95
N LEU A 139 -16.77 -4.13 12.70
CA LEU A 139 -15.37 -4.10 12.35
C LEU A 139 -14.99 -2.67 12.00
N TYR A 140 -14.00 -2.13 12.70
CA TYR A 140 -13.54 -0.76 12.56
C TYR A 140 -12.11 -0.71 12.04
N LEU A 141 -11.88 0.16 11.07
CA LEU A 141 -10.57 0.59 10.63
C LEU A 141 -10.19 1.83 11.45
N VAL A 142 -9.10 1.73 12.19
CA VAL A 142 -8.53 2.79 13.01
C VAL A 142 -7.18 3.17 12.41
N TYR A 143 -7.03 4.45 12.09
CA TYR A 143 -5.78 5.02 11.59
C TYR A 143 -5.36 6.19 12.48
N CYS A 144 -4.13 6.18 12.95
CA CYS A 144 -3.56 7.26 13.74
C CYS A 144 -2.21 7.65 13.15
N ASN A 145 -2.01 8.94 12.91
CA ASN A 145 -0.74 9.51 12.45
C ASN A 145 -0.29 10.57 13.46
N LEU A 146 0.97 10.50 13.89
CA LEU A 146 1.61 11.51 14.71
C LEU A 146 2.94 11.93 14.08
N HIS A 147 3.11 13.23 13.91
CA HIS A 147 4.35 13.86 13.51
C HIS A 147 5.08 14.38 14.74
N PHE A 148 6.37 14.09 14.82
CA PHE A 148 7.24 14.52 15.90
C PHE A 148 8.35 15.41 15.36
N HIS A 149 8.54 16.56 16.01
CA HIS A 149 9.64 17.48 15.79
C HIS A 149 10.55 17.48 17.03
N LEU A 150 11.61 16.69 16.95
CA LEU A 150 12.56 16.52 18.04
C LEU A 150 13.56 17.66 17.98
N THR A 151 13.56 18.49 19.03
CA THR A 151 14.50 19.60 19.22
C THR A 151 15.13 19.56 20.60
N ASN A 152 16.35 20.09 20.75
CA ASN A 152 17.01 20.30 22.05
C ASN A 152 17.06 19.08 22.98
N PHE A 153 17.18 17.87 22.44
CA PHE A 153 17.26 16.65 23.24
C PHE A 153 18.69 16.40 23.74
N SER A 154 18.82 16.09 25.02
CA SER A 154 20.11 15.88 25.71
C SER A 154 20.58 14.42 25.70
N SER A 155 19.69 13.48 25.36
CA SER A 155 20.00 12.05 25.30
C SER A 155 20.52 11.66 23.92
N ASN A 156 21.50 10.76 23.88
CA ASN A 156 21.99 10.19 22.63
C ASN A 156 20.93 9.32 21.92
N THR A 157 19.89 8.91 22.65
CA THR A 157 18.80 8.07 22.15
C THR A 157 17.46 8.55 22.69
N ILE A 158 16.50 8.77 21.80
CA ILE A 158 15.09 8.96 22.14
C ILE A 158 14.32 7.75 21.57
N TYR A 159 13.34 7.27 22.32
CA TYR A 159 12.39 6.27 21.86
C TYR A 159 11.06 6.98 21.65
N LEU A 160 10.54 7.02 20.43
CA LEU A 160 9.20 7.47 20.15
C LEU A 160 8.28 6.26 20.20
N LYS A 161 7.33 6.24 21.12
CA LYS A 161 6.33 5.18 21.22
C LYS A 161 4.94 5.75 21.02
N MET A 162 4.13 5.08 20.22
CA MET A 162 2.70 5.36 20.09
C MET A 162 1.90 4.08 20.38
N GLU A 163 0.91 4.20 21.25
CA GLU A 163 0.02 3.10 21.66
C GLU A 163 -1.43 3.46 21.37
N LEU A 164 -2.14 2.59 20.67
CA LEU A 164 -3.58 2.59 20.53
C LEU A 164 -4.17 1.65 21.58
N LEU A 165 -5.10 2.17 22.37
CA LEU A 165 -5.77 1.44 23.44
C LEU A 165 -7.27 1.34 23.17
N VAL A 166 -7.83 0.17 23.43
CA VAL A 166 -9.27 -0.08 23.49
C VAL A 166 -9.61 -0.31 24.96
N ASN A 167 -10.53 0.47 25.54
CA ASN A 167 -10.92 0.35 26.94
C ASN A 167 -9.73 0.40 27.92
N ASN A 168 -8.74 1.26 27.63
CA ASN A 168 -7.48 1.40 28.37
C ASN A 168 -6.52 0.18 28.29
N ILE A 169 -6.82 -0.82 27.47
CA ILE A 169 -5.94 -1.96 27.21
C ILE A 169 -5.19 -1.69 25.90
N THR A 170 -3.86 -1.77 25.93
CA THR A 170 -3.04 -1.61 24.71
C THR A 170 -3.42 -2.69 23.71
N ASN A 171 -3.96 -2.26 22.58
CA ASN A 171 -4.45 -3.13 21.53
C ASN A 171 -3.45 -3.18 20.37
N ARG A 172 -2.83 -2.04 20.03
CA ARG A 172 -1.75 -1.94 19.04
C ARG A 172 -0.71 -0.92 19.49
N GLN A 173 0.56 -1.15 19.17
CA GLN A 173 1.62 -0.16 19.41
C GLN A 173 2.63 -0.12 18.27
N THR A 174 3.32 1.01 18.14
CA THR A 174 4.49 1.19 17.29
C THR A 174 5.59 1.90 18.09
N LEU A 175 6.84 1.53 17.82
CA LEU A 175 8.03 2.05 18.50
C LEU A 175 9.08 2.37 17.45
N LEU A 176 9.58 3.60 17.48
CA LEU A 176 10.68 4.04 16.65
C LEU A 176 11.80 4.58 17.54
N THR A 177 13.03 4.18 17.25
CA THR A 177 14.21 4.70 17.94
C THR A 177 14.95 5.63 16.99
N PRO A 178 14.71 6.96 17.03
CA PRO A 178 15.53 7.91 16.29
C PRO A 178 17.01 7.80 16.72
N CYS A 179 17.89 7.56 15.76
CA CYS A 179 19.33 7.55 15.99
C CYS A 179 19.91 8.97 15.87
N SER A 180 20.62 9.42 16.89
CA SER A 180 21.51 10.58 16.79
C SER A 180 22.82 10.15 16.13
N ASN A 181 23.16 10.73 14.98
CA ASN A 181 24.34 10.35 14.20
C ASN A 181 25.61 11.06 14.69
N THR A 182 26.15 10.70 15.86
CA THR A 182 27.44 11.26 16.32
C THR A 182 28.68 10.62 15.70
N ASN A 183 28.57 9.57 14.88
CA ASN A 183 29.73 8.94 14.22
C ASN A 183 29.54 8.82 12.71
N ARG A 184 30.36 9.59 11.97
CA ARG A 184 30.55 9.47 10.52
C ARG A 184 31.18 8.11 10.20
N GLN A 185 30.36 7.12 9.86
CA GLN A 185 30.61 5.97 8.98
C GLN A 185 29.81 4.78 9.47
N THR A 186 28.67 4.52 8.85
CA THR A 186 28.36 3.26 8.15
C THR A 186 26.97 3.40 7.52
N ILE A 187 26.90 2.95 6.28
CA ILE A 187 25.77 3.08 5.37
C ILE A 187 24.64 2.17 5.87
N PHE A 188 23.53 2.77 6.33
CA PHE A 188 22.14 2.42 6.01
C PHE A 188 21.24 3.54 6.60
N ASN A 189 20.85 4.48 5.73
CA ASN A 189 19.85 5.52 6.01
C ASN A 189 18.46 4.88 6.06
N PRO A 190 17.65 5.15 7.09
CA PRO A 190 16.87 6.39 7.11
C PRO A 190 16.91 7.07 8.49
N CYS A 191 17.82 8.02 8.65
CA CYS A 191 17.74 9.03 9.71
C CYS A 191 17.95 10.36 8.99
N ALA A 192 16.96 11.25 9.10
CA ALA A 192 16.95 12.55 8.45
C ALA A 192 18.29 13.27 8.64
N SER A 193 18.75 13.96 7.60
CA SER A 193 20.05 14.64 7.58
C SER A 193 20.15 15.65 8.71
N VAL A 194 20.85 15.28 9.78
CA VAL A 194 21.27 16.21 10.83
C VAL A 194 22.29 17.17 10.21
N THR A 195 21.88 18.42 10.00
CA THR A 195 22.77 19.54 9.70
C THR A 195 22.64 20.54 10.83
N ASP A 196 23.70 20.69 11.63
CA ASP A 196 24.11 21.67 12.65
C ASP A 196 23.07 22.31 13.62
N ASN A 197 21.78 22.04 13.44
CA ASN A 197 20.68 22.28 14.36
C ASN A 197 20.01 20.92 14.54
N ASN A 198 20.12 20.31 15.72
CA ASN A 198 19.57 18.99 16.07
C ASN A 198 18.03 18.95 15.97
N ARG A 199 17.50 19.01 14.74
CA ARG A 199 16.08 18.94 14.41
C ARG A 199 15.85 17.66 13.64
N ILE A 200 15.10 16.75 14.25
CA ILE A 200 14.73 15.48 13.61
C ILE A 200 13.21 15.48 13.50
N TYR A 201 12.72 15.31 12.27
CA TYR A 201 11.30 15.06 12.02
C TYR A 201 11.08 13.55 11.89
N GLN A 202 10.10 13.04 12.62
CA GLN A 202 9.70 11.63 12.56
C GLN A 202 8.19 11.51 12.47
N GLU A 203 7.74 10.44 11.84
CA GLU A 203 6.34 10.11 11.72
C GLU A 203 6.10 8.71 12.30
N LEU A 204 5.11 8.59 13.18
CA LEU A 204 4.60 7.30 13.63
C LEU A 204 3.16 7.16 13.15
N SER A 205 2.91 6.08 12.43
CA SER A 205 1.59 5.72 11.94
C SER A 205 1.15 4.35 12.50
N ILE A 206 -0.11 4.25 12.93
CA ILE A 206 -0.80 2.99 13.22
C ILE A 206 -1.97 2.87 12.24
N PHE A 207 -2.04 1.75 11.54
CA PHE A 207 -3.21 1.32 10.80
C PHE A 207 -3.67 -0.01 11.37
N HIS A 208 -4.91 -0.09 11.84
CA HIS A 208 -5.39 -1.24 12.58
C HIS A 208 -6.86 -1.53 12.28
N LEU A 209 -7.18 -2.80 12.01
CA LEU A 209 -8.54 -3.28 11.84
C LEU A 209 -8.94 -4.08 13.09
N VAL A 210 -10.01 -3.66 13.77
CA VAL A 210 -10.39 -4.18 15.09
C VAL A 210 -11.90 -4.32 15.20
N ASN A 211 -12.36 -5.42 15.81
CA ASN A 211 -13.75 -5.59 16.20
C ASN A 211 -14.01 -4.80 17.48
N LEU A 212 -14.99 -3.89 17.44
CA LEU A 212 -15.39 -3.07 18.58
C LEU A 212 -16.88 -3.28 18.85
N ASP A 213 -17.22 -3.33 20.13
CA ASP A 213 -18.59 -3.37 20.64
C ASP A 213 -19.11 -1.96 20.96
N ALA A 214 -20.41 -1.85 21.19
CA ALA A 214 -20.99 -0.60 21.69
C ALA A 214 -20.37 -0.27 23.06
N ASP A 215 -20.16 1.01 23.32
CA ASP A 215 -19.52 1.57 24.51
C ASP A 215 -18.01 1.32 24.63
N ASP A 216 -17.40 0.58 23.69
CA ASP A 216 -15.94 0.55 23.57
C ASP A 216 -15.43 1.95 23.25
N TRP A 217 -14.32 2.33 23.87
CA TRP A 217 -13.69 3.62 23.62
C TRP A 217 -12.22 3.48 23.28
N LEU A 218 -11.76 4.34 22.38
CA LEU A 218 -10.40 4.32 21.86
C LEU A 218 -9.60 5.46 22.47
N SER A 219 -8.34 5.21 22.82
CA SER A 219 -7.41 6.28 23.19
C SER A 219 -6.04 6.04 22.61
N VAL A 220 -5.26 7.10 22.52
CA VAL A 220 -3.87 7.02 22.06
C VAL A 220 -2.97 7.62 23.13
N LYS A 221 -1.83 6.97 23.35
CA LYS A 221 -0.78 7.43 24.26
C LYS A 221 0.56 7.52 23.53
N THR A 222 1.34 8.54 23.89
CA THR A 222 2.76 8.63 23.57
C THR A 222 3.48 9.30 24.74
N GLU A 223 4.54 8.68 25.23
CA GLU A 223 5.33 9.23 26.35
C GLU A 223 6.12 10.48 25.93
N GLN A 224 6.32 10.68 24.62
CA GLN A 224 7.10 11.76 24.01
C GLN A 224 6.20 12.86 23.43
N TYR A 225 5.10 13.15 24.12
CA TYR A 225 4.07 14.10 23.67
C TYR A 225 4.61 15.53 23.52
N GLU A 226 5.68 15.88 24.22
CA GLU A 226 6.36 17.17 24.15
C GLU A 226 7.00 17.43 22.79
N TYR A 227 7.27 16.39 22.00
CA TYR A 227 7.85 16.50 20.67
C TYR A 227 6.80 16.48 19.56
N LEU A 228 5.50 16.42 19.86
CA LEU A 228 4.48 16.47 18.80
C LEU A 228 4.57 17.79 18.03
N ASP A 229 4.65 17.68 16.70
CA ASP A 229 4.75 18.85 15.82
C ASP A 229 3.36 19.46 15.60
N LEU A 230 2.99 20.38 16.48
CA LEU A 230 1.73 21.13 16.38
C LEU A 230 1.93 22.55 15.84
N ASP A 231 3.18 22.99 15.68
CA ASP A 231 3.50 24.34 15.21
C ASP A 231 3.58 24.38 13.68
N PHE A 232 4.21 23.37 13.07
CA PHE A 232 4.33 23.28 11.61
C PHE A 232 3.22 22.42 10.99
N LEU A 233 2.79 21.36 11.69
CA LEU A 233 1.79 20.40 11.20
C LEU A 233 0.57 20.25 12.16
N PRO A 234 -0.10 21.35 12.53
CA PRO A 234 -1.20 21.34 13.53
C PRO A 234 -2.37 20.42 13.16
N ASN A 235 -2.57 20.13 11.87
CA ASN A 235 -3.72 19.37 11.37
C ASN A 235 -3.39 17.95 10.93
N ASP A 236 -2.11 17.54 10.96
CA ASP A 236 -1.68 16.26 10.39
C ASP A 236 -1.50 15.18 11.48
N ASN A 237 -1.54 15.59 12.75
CA ASN A 237 -1.59 14.70 13.90
C ASN A 237 -3.04 14.25 14.15
N ILE A 238 -3.42 13.13 13.55
CA ILE A 238 -4.83 12.74 13.39
C ILE A 238 -5.15 11.36 13.93
N LEU A 239 -6.41 11.19 14.32
CA LEU A 239 -7.05 9.89 14.57
C LEU A 239 -8.31 9.79 13.72
N THR A 240 -8.35 8.75 12.91
CA THR A 240 -9.49 8.35 12.09
C THR A 240 -10.04 7.03 12.61
N VAL A 241 -11.35 6.96 12.78
CA VAL A 241 -12.07 5.74 13.18
C VAL A 241 -13.21 5.54 12.20
N LEU A 242 -13.29 4.37 11.60
CA LEU A 242 -14.14 4.12 10.46
C LEU A 242 -14.80 2.76 10.57
N ARG A 243 -16.14 2.70 10.57
CA ARG A 243 -16.81 1.40 10.54
C ARG A 243 -16.74 0.83 9.13
N TYR A 244 -16.05 -0.30 9.01
CA TYR A 244 -15.88 -1.02 7.75
C TYR A 244 -17.04 -1.97 7.48
N SER A 245 -17.49 -2.72 8.50
CA SER A 245 -18.62 -3.65 8.36
C SER A 245 -19.42 -3.83 9.65
N ASP A 246 -20.65 -4.31 9.50
CA ASP A 246 -21.51 -4.74 10.62
C ASP A 246 -20.97 -6.06 11.22
N LYS A 247 -20.94 -6.19 12.55
CA LYS A 247 -20.53 -7.43 13.23
C LYS A 247 -21.41 -8.63 12.85
N SER A 248 -22.67 -8.38 12.50
CA SER A 248 -23.63 -9.39 12.03
C SER A 248 -23.40 -9.89 10.60
N LYS A 249 -22.41 -9.32 9.88
CA LYS A 249 -22.03 -9.73 8.52
C LYS A 249 -20.70 -10.49 8.48
N GLU A 250 -20.18 -10.94 9.63
CA GLU A 250 -19.19 -12.02 9.61
C GLU A 250 -19.80 -13.19 8.82
N CYS A 251 -19.16 -13.55 7.70
CA CYS A 251 -19.64 -14.57 6.77
C CYS A 251 -19.96 -15.87 7.52
N ALA A 252 -21.25 -16.15 7.68
CA ALA A 252 -21.73 -17.44 8.19
C ALA A 252 -21.35 -18.62 7.24
N ASP A 253 -20.90 -18.33 6.03
CA ASP A 253 -20.55 -19.30 4.99
C ASP A 253 -19.04 -19.41 4.69
N CYS A 254 -18.16 -18.83 5.51
CA CYS A 254 -16.71 -19.05 5.37
C CYS A 254 -16.26 -20.32 6.13
N PHE A 255 -16.85 -21.46 5.78
CA PHE A 255 -16.24 -22.78 5.98
C PHE A 255 -16.12 -23.44 4.60
N VAL A 256 -14.89 -23.52 4.10
CA VAL A 256 -14.49 -24.46 3.04
C VAL A 256 -13.41 -25.35 3.61
#